data_AF-A0A7R9ZLB5-F1
#
_entry.id   AF-A0A7R9ZLB5-F1
#
_cell.length_a   1.000
_cell.length_b   1.000
_cell.length_c   1.000
_cell.angle_alpha   90.00
_cell.angle_beta   90.00
_cell.angle_gamma   90.00
#
_symmetry.space_group_name_H-M   'P 1'
#
loop_
_entity.id
_entity.type
_entity.pdbx_description
1 polymer ?
#
loop_
_entity_poly.entity_id
_entity_poly.type
_entity_poly.pdbx_seq_one_letter_code
_entity_poly.pdbx_strand_id
1 'polypeptide(L)'
;TSDKDNGNTDDDAEITAKRSLDMDASAQPKKRRIAHHRSHLAALLQQCEMSTAATATGTKTNHQFQEVSDYIATLGPSAIDVALSTLCNGMHDLEDGIPLLLLASSWLLEAVRSRERFEAVNAYLHRFLHLHASVIAGVDAFAKMDGKTQIGEESAPKPSDVAEREELLQKITELRHVQKESAELLYEKMQSSLCLLRHFSRMV
;
A
#
# COMPACT_ATOMS: atom_id res chain seq x y z
N THR A 1 -56.01 -30.94 30.65
CA THR A 1 -57.21 -30.44 31.36
C THR A 1 -56.83 -30.19 32.80
N SER A 2 -56.77 -28.91 33.20
CA SER A 2 -57.02 -28.37 34.55
C SER A 2 -56.41 -26.97 34.70
N ASP A 3 -57.24 -26.07 35.19
CA ASP A 3 -57.06 -24.63 35.44
C ASP A 3 -56.04 -24.24 36.52
N LYS A 4 -55.61 -22.96 36.47
CA LYS A 4 -55.43 -21.95 37.55
C LYS A 4 -54.42 -20.89 37.07
N ASP A 5 -54.80 -19.65 36.76
CA ASP A 5 -55.29 -18.54 37.60
C ASP A 5 -54.21 -17.86 38.49
N ASN A 6 -53.98 -16.58 38.16
CA ASN A 6 -53.80 -15.40 39.02
C ASN A 6 -52.43 -14.82 39.47
N GLY A 7 -52.38 -13.47 39.42
CA GLY A 7 -51.48 -12.53 40.11
C GLY A 7 -50.43 -11.87 39.20
N ASN A 8 -50.62 -10.70 38.55
CA ASN A 8 -50.96 -9.34 39.00
C ASN A 8 -50.07 -8.77 40.12
N THR A 9 -49.15 -7.88 39.74
CA THR A 9 -48.67 -6.73 40.53
C THR A 9 -48.24 -5.63 39.56
N ASP A 10 -49.17 -4.70 39.32
CA ASP A 10 -48.89 -3.29 39.06
C ASP A 10 -48.42 -2.60 40.35
N ASP A 11 -47.81 -1.41 40.20
CA ASP A 11 -47.36 -0.38 41.16
C ASP A 11 -45.87 -0.07 40.87
N ASP A 12 -45.38 1.12 40.52
CA ASP A 12 -45.96 2.47 40.50
C ASP A 12 -45.21 3.30 39.46
N ALA A 13 -45.95 4.17 38.77
CA ALA A 13 -45.42 5.25 37.96
C ALA A 13 -45.69 6.57 38.68
N GLU A 14 -44.66 7.38 39.00
CA GLU A 14 -44.83 8.84 38.98
C GLU A 14 -43.51 9.63 38.84
N ILE A 15 -43.32 10.18 37.63
CA ILE A 15 -43.06 11.60 37.28
C ILE A 15 -42.10 12.40 38.18
N THR A 16 -41.07 13.03 37.59
CA THR A 16 -41.02 14.50 37.42
C THR A 16 -39.80 14.94 36.60
N ALA A 17 -40.10 15.61 35.49
CA ALA A 17 -39.16 16.29 34.60
C ALA A 17 -38.46 17.48 35.27
N LYS A 18 -37.22 17.79 34.84
CA LYS A 18 -36.84 19.18 34.56
C LYS A 18 -35.67 19.29 33.58
N ARG A 19 -36.02 19.97 32.50
CA ARG A 19 -35.26 20.47 31.36
C ARG A 19 -34.27 21.55 31.80
N SER A 20 -33.05 21.50 31.27
CA SER A 20 -32.27 22.70 30.94
C SER A 20 -31.42 22.42 29.72
N LEU A 21 -31.77 23.15 28.65
CA LEU A 21 -31.01 23.33 27.43
C LEU A 21 -29.85 24.27 27.73
N ASP A 22 -28.66 23.93 27.25
CA ASP A 22 -27.60 24.84 26.78
C ASP A 22 -26.81 23.99 25.76
N MET A 23 -27.05 24.07 24.45
CA MET A 23 -26.46 25.05 23.53
C MET A 23 -24.99 25.36 23.86
N ASP A 24 -24.09 24.47 23.44
CA ASP A 24 -22.86 24.96 22.81
C ASP A 24 -22.66 24.28 21.46
N ALA A 25 -22.76 25.12 20.43
CA ALA A 25 -22.66 24.77 19.04
C ALA A 25 -21.20 24.89 18.62
N SER A 26 -20.49 23.76 18.59
CA SER A 26 -19.32 23.60 17.73
C SER A 26 -19.37 22.23 17.07
N ALA A 27 -20.42 22.04 16.27
CA ALA A 27 -20.50 20.95 15.32
C ALA A 27 -19.56 21.26 14.15
N GLN A 28 -18.27 21.00 14.33
CA GLN A 28 -17.41 20.76 13.17
C GLN A 28 -17.91 19.48 12.49
N PRO A 29 -18.08 19.47 11.15
CA PRO A 29 -18.44 18.27 10.44
C PRO A 29 -17.26 17.30 10.55
N LYS A 30 -17.32 16.38 11.53
CA LYS A 30 -16.46 15.21 11.57
C LYS A 30 -16.79 14.38 10.34
N LYS A 31 -16.08 14.62 9.23
CA LYS A 31 -15.97 13.66 8.13
C LYS A 31 -15.58 12.34 8.79
N ARG A 32 -16.50 11.38 8.83
CA ARG A 32 -16.21 10.02 9.23
C ARG A 32 -15.13 9.52 8.27
N ARG A 33 -13.87 9.52 8.68
CA ARG A 33 -12.83 8.78 8.00
C ARG A 33 -13.24 7.31 8.06
N ILE A 34 -13.58 6.75 6.91
CA ILE A 34 -13.80 5.32 6.77
C ILE A 34 -12.42 4.70 6.94
N ALA A 35 -12.14 4.15 8.11
CA ALA A 35 -10.88 3.45 8.35
C ALA A 35 -10.91 2.16 7.52
N HIS A 36 -10.20 2.16 6.40
CA HIS A 36 -10.03 0.97 5.58
C HIS A 36 -9.17 -0.05 6.34
N HIS A 37 -9.59 -1.32 6.35
CA HIS A 37 -8.81 -2.39 6.98
C HIS A 37 -7.55 -2.65 6.14
N ARG A 38 -6.37 -2.39 6.73
CA ARG A 38 -5.07 -2.59 6.06
C ARG A 38 -4.53 -3.98 6.36
N SER A 39 -3.80 -4.56 5.40
CA SER A 39 -3.13 -5.83 5.59
C SER A 39 -1.95 -5.73 6.55
N HIS A 40 -1.52 -6.88 7.08
CA HIS A 40 -0.28 -6.97 7.86
C HIS A 40 0.95 -6.50 7.07
N LEU A 41 0.93 -6.64 5.73
CA LEU A 41 1.95 -6.10 4.85
C LEU A 41 2.11 -4.58 5.00
N ALA A 42 1.00 -3.85 5.07
CA ALA A 42 1.04 -2.40 5.27
C ALA A 42 1.70 -2.02 6.61
N ALA A 43 1.39 -2.78 7.67
CA ALA A 43 1.99 -2.57 8.98
C ALA A 43 3.51 -2.84 8.97
N LEU A 44 3.96 -3.92 8.33
CA LEU A 44 5.39 -4.22 8.19
C LEU A 44 6.14 -3.15 7.40
N LEU A 45 5.57 -2.69 6.28
CA LEU A 45 6.17 -1.62 5.47
C LEU A 45 6.38 -0.34 6.29
N GLN A 46 5.38 0.05 7.09
CA GLN A 46 5.49 1.22 7.97
C GLN A 46 6.49 1.02 9.11
N GLN A 47 6.59 -0.20 9.67
CA GLN A 47 7.60 -0.52 10.69
C GLN A 47 9.03 -0.43 10.13
N CYS A 48 9.25 -0.89 8.90
CA CYS A 48 10.52 -0.76 8.20
C CYS A 48 10.90 0.70 7.94
N GLU A 49 9.93 1.59 7.69
CA GLU A 49 10.18 3.02 7.56
C GLU A 49 10.60 3.67 8.90
N MET A 50 9.86 3.37 9.96
CA MET A 50 10.15 3.89 11.30
C MET A 50 11.52 3.43 11.81
N SER A 51 11.89 2.18 11.55
CA SER A 51 13.18 1.61 11.95
C SER A 51 14.35 2.30 11.24
N THR A 52 14.17 2.69 9.98
CA THR A 52 15.18 3.44 9.22
C THR A 52 15.39 4.86 9.75
N ALA A 53 14.31 5.53 10.17
CA ALA A 53 14.41 6.84 10.79
C ALA A 53 15.20 6.80 12.12
N ALA A 54 15.06 5.73 12.89
CA ALA A 54 15.78 5.54 14.15
C ALA A 54 17.28 5.21 13.95
N THR A 55 17.63 4.57 12.84
CA THR A 55 18.98 4.04 12.58
C THR A 55 19.86 5.01 11.76
N ALA A 56 19.40 6.23 11.50
CA ALA A 56 20.11 7.27 10.73
C ALA A 56 21.49 7.69 11.30
N THR A 57 21.89 7.18 12.47
CA THR A 57 23.18 7.46 13.12
C THR A 57 24.22 6.33 13.02
N GLY A 58 23.93 5.18 12.39
CA GLY A 58 24.93 4.11 12.28
C GLY A 58 24.60 3.02 11.26
N THR A 59 25.47 2.88 10.25
CA THR A 59 25.54 1.78 9.26
C THR A 59 24.27 1.52 8.42
N LYS A 60 24.28 1.99 7.16
CA LYS A 60 23.31 1.60 6.12
C LYS A 60 23.40 0.09 5.87
N THR A 61 22.52 -0.70 6.47
CA THR A 61 22.33 -2.10 6.09
C THR A 61 21.45 -2.16 4.84
N ASN A 62 21.91 -2.86 3.79
CA ASN A 62 21.25 -3.00 2.48
C ASN A 62 19.95 -3.84 2.48
N HIS A 63 19.35 -4.07 3.64
CA HIS A 63 18.26 -5.02 3.85
C HIS A 63 17.15 -4.41 4.70
N GLN A 64 16.68 -3.21 4.32
CA GLN A 64 15.67 -2.49 5.10
C GLN A 64 14.34 -3.26 5.12
N PHE A 65 14.02 -3.95 4.02
CA PHE A 65 12.72 -4.60 3.82
C PHE A 65 12.85 -6.13 3.79
N GLN A 66 13.86 -6.68 4.47
CA GLN A 66 14.04 -8.13 4.55
C GLN A 66 12.84 -8.81 5.21
N GLU A 67 12.34 -8.25 6.31
CA GLU A 67 11.17 -8.79 7.03
C GLU A 67 9.92 -8.83 6.14
N VAL A 68 9.74 -7.82 5.29
CA VAL A 68 8.65 -7.78 4.30
C VAL A 68 8.79 -8.91 3.27
N SER A 69 10.02 -9.10 2.78
CA SER A 69 10.33 -10.14 1.80
C SER A 69 10.15 -11.54 2.35
N ASP A 70 10.51 -11.75 3.62
CA ASP A 70 10.31 -13.02 4.32
C ASP A 70 8.83 -13.27 4.59
N TYR A 71 8.08 -12.27 5.05
CA TYR A 71 6.64 -12.38 5.24
C TYR A 71 5.91 -12.73 3.94
N ILE A 72 6.16 -12.01 2.84
CA ILE A 72 5.51 -12.27 1.54
C ILE A 72 5.83 -13.67 1.02
N ALA A 73 7.03 -14.20 1.28
CA ALA A 73 7.40 -15.55 0.88
C ALA A 73 6.59 -16.65 1.60
N THR A 74 5.99 -16.34 2.77
CA THR A 74 5.11 -17.28 3.47
C THR A 74 3.68 -17.30 2.92
N LEU A 75 3.32 -16.31 2.09
CA LEU A 75 1.95 -16.14 1.60
C LEU A 75 1.68 -16.97 0.34
N GLY A 76 0.49 -17.56 0.27
CA GLY A 76 -0.03 -18.13 -0.97
C GLY A 76 -0.40 -17.02 -1.98
N PRO A 77 -0.46 -17.33 -3.29
CA PRO A 77 -0.71 -16.34 -4.35
C PRO A 77 -1.95 -15.45 -4.11
N SER A 78 -3.07 -16.05 -3.70
CA SER A 78 -4.30 -15.29 -3.39
C SER A 78 -4.15 -14.37 -2.18
N ALA A 79 -3.35 -14.75 -1.19
CA ALA A 79 -3.10 -13.92 -0.01
C ALA A 79 -2.20 -12.73 -0.37
N ILE A 80 -1.23 -12.92 -1.27
CA ILE A 80 -0.40 -11.83 -1.81
C ILE A 80 -1.28 -10.80 -2.54
N ASP A 81 -2.23 -11.25 -3.36
CA ASP A 81 -3.15 -10.37 -4.08
C ASP A 81 -3.99 -9.50 -3.13
N VAL A 82 -4.47 -10.09 -2.03
CA VAL A 82 -5.23 -9.36 -1.00
C VAL A 82 -4.31 -8.41 -0.24
N ALA A 83 -3.10 -8.85 0.12
CA ALA A 83 -2.13 -8.04 0.85
C ALA A 83 -1.72 -6.80 0.05
N LEU A 84 -1.46 -6.95 -1.25
CA LEU A 84 -1.11 -5.86 -2.15
C LEU A 84 -2.31 -4.96 -2.45
N SER A 85 -3.48 -5.51 -2.77
CA SER A 85 -4.65 -4.69 -3.13
C SER A 85 -5.10 -3.76 -2.00
N THR A 86 -4.98 -4.21 -0.74
CA THR A 86 -5.36 -3.41 0.44
C THR A 86 -4.37 -2.28 0.78
N LEU A 87 -3.21 -2.20 0.12
CA LEU A 87 -2.29 -1.06 0.26
C LEU A 87 -2.94 0.23 -0.21
N CYS A 88 -3.77 0.18 -1.25
CA CYS A 88 -4.53 1.33 -1.74
C CYS A 88 -5.83 0.86 -2.40
N ASN A 89 -6.97 1.24 -1.83
CA ASN A 89 -8.30 0.79 -2.27
C ASN A 89 -8.86 1.57 -3.48
N GLY A 90 -8.00 2.31 -4.20
CA GLY A 90 -8.36 3.07 -5.40
C GLY A 90 -8.27 4.59 -5.21
N MET A 91 -8.87 5.34 -6.13
CA MET A 91 -8.73 6.82 -6.21
C MET A 91 -9.37 7.59 -5.03
N HIS A 92 -10.18 6.95 -4.20
CA HIS A 92 -10.77 7.56 -3.01
C HIS A 92 -9.86 7.44 -1.78
N ASP A 93 -8.83 6.61 -1.88
CA ASP A 93 -7.94 6.21 -0.78
C ASP A 93 -6.52 6.76 -0.99
N LEU A 94 -6.39 7.88 -1.72
CA LEU A 94 -5.09 8.42 -2.08
C LEU A 94 -4.33 9.01 -0.88
N GLU A 95 -5.04 9.57 0.09
CA GLU A 95 -4.43 10.20 1.27
C GLU A 95 -3.69 9.17 2.14
N ASP A 96 -4.28 7.99 2.37
CA ASP A 96 -3.66 6.95 3.19
C ASP A 96 -2.93 5.88 2.34
N GLY A 97 -3.31 5.71 1.08
CA GLY A 97 -2.81 4.67 0.20
C GLY A 97 -1.53 5.03 -0.55
N ILE A 98 -1.33 6.29 -0.95
CA ILE A 98 -0.12 6.70 -1.68
C ILE A 98 1.15 6.48 -0.84
N PRO A 99 1.21 6.84 0.45
CA PRO A 99 2.38 6.54 1.28
C PRO A 99 2.70 5.03 1.33
N LEU A 100 1.68 4.17 1.40
CA LEU A 100 1.87 2.72 1.38
C LEU A 100 2.39 2.21 0.02
N LEU A 101 1.94 2.80 -1.08
CA LEU A 101 2.45 2.48 -2.42
C LEU A 101 3.90 2.93 -2.61
N LEU A 102 4.30 4.05 -2.00
CA LEU A 102 5.70 4.51 -1.98
C LEU A 102 6.61 3.53 -1.23
N LEU A 103 6.17 3.09 -0.04
CA LEU A 103 6.91 2.09 0.73
C LEU A 103 7.00 0.76 0.01
N ALA A 104 5.90 0.27 -0.56
CA ALA A 104 5.89 -0.94 -1.36
C ALA A 104 6.80 -0.82 -2.60
N SER A 105 6.81 0.33 -3.26
CA SER A 105 7.70 0.59 -4.40
C SER A 105 9.17 0.58 -3.98
N SER A 106 9.49 1.10 -2.80
CA SER A 106 10.85 1.09 -2.25
C SER A 106 11.30 -0.31 -1.87
N TRP A 107 10.41 -1.11 -1.25
CA TRP A 107 10.65 -2.54 -1.02
C TRP A 107 10.89 -3.30 -2.33
N LEU A 108 10.02 -3.13 -3.33
CA LEU A 108 10.18 -3.79 -4.63
C LEU A 108 11.50 -3.40 -5.30
N LEU A 109 11.94 -2.14 -5.14
CA LEU A 109 13.20 -1.67 -5.69
C LEU A 109 14.40 -2.37 -5.03
N GLU A 110 14.37 -2.49 -3.70
CA GLU A 110 15.36 -3.28 -2.94
C GLU A 110 15.35 -4.74 -3.40
N ALA A 111 14.17 -5.35 -3.50
CA ALA A 111 14.01 -6.74 -3.91
C ALA A 111 14.55 -7.00 -5.32
N VAL A 112 14.25 -6.15 -6.31
CA VAL A 112 14.78 -6.29 -7.67
C VAL A 112 16.30 -6.12 -7.68
N ARG A 113 16.85 -5.17 -6.92
CA ARG A 113 18.30 -4.94 -6.82
C ARG A 113 19.06 -6.09 -6.17
N SER A 114 18.45 -6.76 -5.18
CA SER A 114 19.03 -7.94 -4.53
C SER A 114 19.25 -9.08 -5.52
N ARG A 115 18.41 -9.16 -6.57
CA ARG A 115 18.35 -10.25 -7.56
C ARG A 115 18.08 -11.62 -6.93
N GLU A 116 17.67 -11.66 -5.67
CA GLU A 116 17.21 -12.87 -5.02
C GLU A 116 15.79 -13.18 -5.45
N ARG A 117 15.49 -14.48 -5.64
CA ARG A 117 14.14 -14.95 -6.01
C ARG A 117 13.53 -14.17 -7.19
N PHE A 118 14.34 -13.87 -8.22
CA PHE A 118 14.01 -12.95 -9.32
C PHE A 118 12.66 -13.24 -9.99
N GLU A 119 12.29 -14.50 -10.17
CA GLU A 119 10.99 -14.90 -10.73
C GLU A 119 9.82 -14.46 -9.83
N ALA A 120 9.92 -14.70 -8.53
CA ALA A 120 8.90 -14.33 -7.56
C ALA A 120 8.79 -12.80 -7.45
N VAL A 121 9.91 -12.08 -7.38
CA VAL A 121 9.93 -10.62 -7.32
C VAL A 121 9.29 -10.01 -8.58
N ASN A 122 9.58 -10.54 -9.78
CA ASN A 122 8.92 -10.09 -11.00
C ASN A 122 7.41 -10.36 -11.00
N ALA A 123 6.98 -11.50 -10.47
CA ALA A 123 5.56 -11.79 -10.31
C ALA A 123 4.88 -10.78 -9.36
N TYR A 124 5.52 -10.45 -8.24
CA TYR A 124 5.03 -9.45 -7.28
C TYR A 124 4.96 -8.06 -7.92
N LEU A 125 6.00 -7.64 -8.62
CA LEU A 125 6.04 -6.36 -9.33
C LEU A 125 4.94 -6.26 -10.38
N HIS A 126 4.77 -7.30 -11.21
CA HIS A 126 3.72 -7.34 -12.22
C HIS A 126 2.33 -7.24 -11.57
N ARG A 127 2.12 -7.98 -10.48
CA ARG A 127 0.83 -7.97 -9.77
C ARG A 127 0.55 -6.63 -9.10
N PHE A 128 1.55 -6.03 -8.46
CA PHE A 128 1.47 -4.70 -7.87
C PHE A 128 1.07 -3.64 -8.91
N LEU A 129 1.77 -3.61 -10.06
CA LEU A 129 1.46 -2.67 -11.14
C LEU A 129 0.06 -2.88 -11.70
N HIS A 130 -0.38 -4.13 -11.83
CA HIS A 130 -1.71 -4.46 -12.33
C HIS A 130 -2.81 -4.00 -11.36
N LEU A 131 -2.68 -4.30 -10.07
CA LEU A 131 -3.68 -3.94 -9.04
C LEU A 131 -3.83 -2.43 -8.89
N HIS A 132 -2.73 -1.68 -9.02
CA HIS A 132 -2.72 -0.23 -8.81
C HIS A 132 -2.67 0.57 -10.12
N ALA A 133 -2.89 -0.06 -11.27
CA ALA A 133 -2.78 0.58 -12.59
C ALA A 133 -3.69 1.81 -12.72
N SER A 134 -4.94 1.71 -12.23
CA SER A 134 -5.91 2.81 -12.27
C SER A 134 -5.49 3.98 -11.39
N VAL A 135 -4.91 3.70 -10.22
CA VAL A 135 -4.39 4.72 -9.30
C VAL A 135 -3.19 5.43 -9.90
N ILE A 136 -2.22 4.66 -10.42
CA ILE A 136 -1.00 5.20 -11.03
C ILE A 136 -1.36 6.05 -12.26
N ALA A 137 -2.24 5.56 -13.13
CA ALA A 137 -2.70 6.30 -14.30
C ALA A 137 -3.48 7.56 -13.93
N GLY A 138 -4.31 7.49 -12.88
CA GLY A 138 -5.02 8.65 -12.34
C GLY A 138 -4.05 9.73 -11.85
N VAL A 139 -3.05 9.34 -11.05
CA VAL A 139 -2.01 10.24 -10.55
C VAL A 139 -1.21 10.89 -11.68
N ASP A 140 -0.80 10.13 -12.69
CA ASP A 140 -0.10 10.64 -13.88
C ASP A 140 -0.97 11.64 -14.69
N ALA A 141 -2.27 11.37 -14.81
CA ALA A 141 -3.20 12.28 -15.47
C ALA A 141 -3.34 13.62 -14.71
N PHE A 142 -3.43 13.59 -13.38
CA PHE A 142 -3.48 14.79 -12.54
C PHE A 142 -2.20 15.63 -12.68
N ALA A 143 -1.02 14.99 -12.61
CA ALA A 143 0.26 15.68 -12.75
C ALA A 143 0.39 16.41 -14.10
N LYS A 144 -0.19 15.86 -15.17
CA LYS A 144 -0.19 16.48 -16.51
C LYS A 144 -1.19 17.63 -16.67
N MET A 145 -2.27 17.64 -15.88
CA MET A 145 -3.32 18.68 -15.94
C MET A 145 -2.95 19.93 -15.15
N ASP A 146 -2.28 19.79 -14.01
CA ASP A 146 -1.85 20.91 -13.16
C ASP A 146 -0.85 21.85 -13.88
N GLY A 147 -0.19 21.37 -14.94
CA GLY A 147 0.66 22.20 -15.80
C GLY A 147 -0.10 23.07 -16.84
N LYS A 148 -1.42 22.93 -16.99
CA LYS A 148 -2.18 23.54 -18.10
C LYS A 148 -3.41 24.37 -17.73
N THR A 149 -3.94 24.34 -16.52
CA THR A 149 -5.19 25.08 -16.23
C THR A 149 -5.28 25.56 -14.76
N GLN A 150 -5.13 26.87 -14.55
CA GLN A 150 -5.60 27.57 -13.35
C GLN A 150 -7.09 27.91 -13.50
N ILE A 151 -8.04 27.04 -13.12
CA ILE A 151 -9.43 27.46 -12.83
C ILE A 151 -10.06 26.49 -11.82
N GLY A 152 -10.53 27.01 -10.68
CA GLY A 152 -11.52 26.35 -9.82
C GLY A 152 -11.13 26.25 -8.34
N GLU A 153 -11.43 27.29 -7.57
CA GLU A 153 -11.37 27.30 -6.10
C GLU A 153 -12.44 26.36 -5.51
N GLU A 154 -12.19 25.06 -5.47
CA GLU A 154 -12.81 24.18 -4.48
C GLU A 154 -11.91 22.96 -4.29
N SER A 155 -11.16 22.96 -3.18
CA SER A 155 -10.17 21.95 -2.77
C SER A 155 -8.90 21.85 -3.63
N ALA A 156 -8.10 22.93 -3.64
CA ALA A 156 -6.70 22.82 -4.04
C ALA A 156 -6.02 21.69 -3.22
N PRO A 157 -5.35 20.71 -3.86
CA PRO A 157 -4.66 19.64 -3.16
C PRO A 157 -3.56 20.24 -2.26
N LYS A 158 -3.34 19.63 -1.09
CA LYS A 158 -2.25 20.08 -0.22
C LYS A 158 -0.93 19.91 -0.96
N PRO A 159 0.06 20.81 -0.77
CA PRO A 159 1.35 20.71 -1.45
C PRO A 159 2.09 19.40 -1.12
N SER A 160 1.84 18.79 0.05
CA SER A 160 2.37 17.46 0.41
C SER A 160 1.87 16.36 -0.54
N ASP A 161 0.58 16.39 -0.88
CA ASP A 161 -0.07 15.32 -1.62
C ASP A 161 0.40 15.29 -3.09
N VAL A 162 0.78 16.46 -3.62
CA VAL A 162 1.36 16.59 -4.97
C VAL A 162 2.78 16.03 -4.98
N ALA A 163 3.58 16.32 -3.96
CA ALA A 163 4.94 15.82 -3.84
C ALA A 163 5.00 14.29 -3.72
N GLU A 164 4.15 13.69 -2.87
CA GLU A 164 4.08 12.23 -2.72
C GLU A 164 3.65 11.51 -4.01
N ARG A 165 2.75 12.14 -4.77
CA ARG A 165 2.31 11.64 -6.08
C ARG A 165 3.42 11.67 -7.12
N GLU A 166 4.17 12.77 -7.19
CA GLU A 166 5.33 12.89 -8.07
C GLU A 166 6.42 11.88 -7.69
N GLU A 167 6.69 11.74 -6.39
CA GLU A 167 7.62 10.76 -5.87
C GLU A 167 7.22 9.33 -6.27
N LEU A 168 5.93 8.99 -6.23
CA LEU A 168 5.44 7.68 -6.64
C LEU A 168 5.76 7.43 -8.12
N LEU A 169 5.48 8.39 -9.00
CA LEU A 169 5.78 8.26 -10.43
C LEU A 169 7.29 8.12 -10.69
N GLN A 170 8.11 8.85 -9.93
CA GLN A 170 9.56 8.72 -9.98
C GLN A 170 9.99 7.31 -9.57
N LYS A 171 9.47 6.77 -8.47
CA LYS A 171 9.77 5.40 -8.00
C LYS A 171 9.34 4.32 -8.99
N ILE A 172 8.17 4.45 -9.62
CA ILE A 172 7.72 3.52 -10.67
C ILE A 172 8.65 3.58 -11.88
N THR A 173 9.14 4.77 -12.25
CA THR A 173 10.12 4.94 -13.34
C THR A 173 11.46 4.29 -12.97
N GLU A 174 11.93 4.48 -11.75
CA GLU A 174 13.14 3.86 -11.22
C GLU A 174 13.03 2.33 -11.22
N LEU A 175 11.90 1.79 -10.75
CA LEU A 175 11.59 0.36 -10.78
C LEU A 175 11.68 -0.23 -12.18
N ARG A 176 11.11 0.47 -13.18
CA ARG A 176 11.20 0.04 -14.59
C ARG A 176 12.65 -0.03 -15.06
N HIS A 177 13.45 0.97 -14.74
CA HIS A 177 14.85 1.02 -15.15
C HIS A 177 15.65 -0.12 -14.52
N VAL A 178 15.54 -0.30 -13.21
CA VAL A 178 16.25 -1.33 -12.46
C VAL A 178 15.81 -2.74 -12.86
N GLN A 179 14.52 -2.94 -13.14
CA GLN A 179 14.00 -4.22 -13.62
C GLN A 179 14.56 -4.57 -15.00
N LYS A 180 14.64 -3.59 -15.91
CA LYS A 180 15.26 -3.77 -17.23
C LYS A 180 16.74 -4.12 -17.10
N GLU A 181 17.50 -3.36 -16.32
CA GLU A 181 18.92 -3.62 -16.08
C GLU A 181 19.15 -5.04 -15.51
N SER A 182 18.34 -5.42 -14.52
CA SER A 182 18.44 -6.74 -13.88
C SER A 182 18.11 -7.88 -14.86
N ALA A 183 17.13 -7.67 -15.76
CA ALA A 183 16.77 -8.64 -16.79
C ALA A 183 17.87 -8.79 -17.85
N GLU A 184 18.49 -7.69 -18.29
CA GLU A 184 19.60 -7.70 -19.25
C GLU A 184 20.79 -8.48 -18.68
N LEU A 185 21.16 -8.23 -17.42
CA LEU A 185 22.24 -8.97 -16.75
C LEU A 185 21.96 -10.46 -16.60
N LEU A 186 20.71 -10.83 -16.30
CA LEU A 186 20.31 -12.24 -16.23
C LEU A 186 20.40 -12.91 -17.62
N TYR A 187 19.92 -12.22 -18.65
CA TYR A 187 19.97 -12.69 -20.03
C TYR A 187 21.42 -12.94 -20.50
N GLU A 188 22.34 -12.02 -20.23
CA GLU A 188 23.76 -12.18 -20.57
C GLU A 188 24.37 -13.41 -19.90
N LYS A 189 24.09 -13.64 -18.61
CA LYS A 189 24.57 -14.81 -17.88
C LYS A 189 23.99 -16.12 -18.42
N MET A 190 22.70 -16.13 -18.75
CA MET A 190 22.04 -17.28 -19.36
C MET A 190 22.64 -17.60 -20.73
N GLN A 191 22.84 -16.59 -21.57
CA GLN A 191 23.41 -16.77 -22.91
C GLN A 191 24.86 -17.30 -22.83
N SER A 192 25.67 -16.75 -21.94
CA SER A 192 27.03 -17.24 -21.68
C SER A 192 27.03 -18.71 -21.26
N SER A 193 26.17 -19.07 -20.30
CA SER A 193 26.03 -20.45 -19.80
C SER A 193 25.58 -21.41 -20.90
N LEU A 194 24.60 -21.02 -21.73
CA LEU A 194 24.12 -21.83 -22.86
C LEU A 194 25.20 -22.02 -23.93
N CYS A 195 26.02 -20.99 -24.20
CA CYS A 195 27.13 -21.08 -25.13
C CYS A 195 28.17 -22.10 -24.65
N LEU A 196 28.54 -22.05 -23.37
CA LEU A 196 29.47 -22.99 -22.75
C LEU A 196 28.91 -24.43 -22.77
N LEU A 197 27.65 -24.63 -22.39
CA LEU A 197 27.01 -25.94 -22.44
C LEU A 197 26.99 -26.51 -23.86
N ARG A 198 26.70 -25.68 -24.87
CA ARG A 198 26.73 -26.10 -26.27
C ARG A 198 28.14 -26.44 -26.74
N HIS A 199 29.16 -25.74 -26.26
CA HIS A 199 30.55 -26.07 -26.55
C HIS A 199 30.95 -27.40 -25.94
N PHE A 200 30.68 -27.62 -24.65
CA PHE A 200 30.96 -28.89 -23.98
C PHE A 200 30.22 -30.07 -24.61
N SER A 201 28.95 -29.88 -24.99
CA SER A 201 28.15 -30.90 -25.69
C SER A 201 28.70 -31.30 -27.06
N ARG A 202 29.56 -30.50 -27.69
CA ARG A 202 30.18 -30.82 -28.99
C ARG A 202 31.57 -31.45 -28.88
N MET A 203 32.18 -31.40 -27.69
CA MET A 203 33.48 -32.01 -27.44
C MET A 203 33.40 -33.48 -27.03
N VAL A 204 32.25 -33.90 -26.51
CA VAL A 204 31.91 -35.30 -26.24
C VAL A 204 31.29 -35.92 -27.49
#